data_AF-Q6L074-F1
#
_entry.id   AF-Q6L074-F1
#
_cell.length_a   1.000
_cell.length_b   1.000
_cell.length_c   1.000
_cell.angle_alpha   90.00
_cell.angle_beta   90.00
_cell.angle_gamma   90.00
#
_symmetry.space_group_name_H-M   'P 1'
#
loop_
_entity.id
_entity.type
_entity.pdbx_description
1 polymer ?
#
loop_
_entity_poly.entity_id
_entity_poly.type
_entity_poly.pdbx_seq_one_letter_code
_entity_poly.pdbx_strand_id
1 'polypeptide(L)' 'MPEAIFEYYINILGELNIPMTLRDLDFNKDDVEMLIDGTLAQQRLLSLSPKMIKRNDLRFLFNQMI' A
#
# COMPACT_ATOMS: atom_id res chain seq x y z
N MET A 1 1.97 20.89 -5.63
CA MET A 1 2.84 20.26 -6.66
C MET A 1 2.90 18.73 -6.46
N PRO A 2 3.13 18.19 -5.24
CA PRO A 2 3.04 16.75 -4.98
C PRO A 2 1.67 16.15 -5.33
N GLU A 3 0.60 16.92 -5.09
CA GLU A 3 -0.77 16.52 -5.36
C GLU A 3 -0.99 16.26 -6.86
N ALA A 4 -0.37 17.05 -7.73
CA ALA A 4 -0.51 16.90 -9.18
C ALA A 4 0.09 15.57 -9.69
N ILE A 5 1.20 15.10 -9.10
CA ILE A 5 1.81 13.81 -9.47
C ILE A 5 0.96 12.65 -8.96
N PHE A 6 0.45 12.75 -7.73
CA PHE A 6 -0.41 11.73 -7.14
C PHE A 6 -1.69 11.53 -7.96
N GLU A 7 -2.43 12.61 -8.23
CA GLU A 7 -3.68 12.55 -8.99
C GLU A 7 -3.44 11.99 -10.41
N TYR A 8 -2.37 12.43 -11.07
CA TYR A 8 -2.01 11.92 -12.39
C TYR A 8 -1.71 10.40 -12.36
N TYR A 9 -1.00 9.93 -11.34
CA TYR A 9 -0.70 8.51 -11.17
C TYR A 9 -1.97 7.67 -10.98
N ILE A 10 -2.89 8.11 -10.11
CA ILE A 10 -4.15 7.42 -9.87
C ILE A 10 -5.01 7.37 -11.15
N ASN A 11 -5.08 8.48 -11.90
CA ASN A 11 -5.84 8.53 -13.15
C ASN A 11 -5.31 7.51 -14.18
N ILE A 12 -3.99 7.39 -14.35
CA ILE A 12 -3.41 6.38 -15.25
C ILE A 12 -3.79 4.97 -14.83
N LEU A 13 -3.71 4.65 -13.53
CA LEU A 13 -4.08 3.32 -13.03
C LEU A 13 -5.55 3.00 -13.32
N GLY A 14 -6.44 3.99 -13.13
CA GLY A 14 -7.85 3.88 -13.46
C GLY A 14 -8.12 3.66 -14.95
N GLU A 15 -7.47 4.43 -15.83
CA GLU A 15 -7.58 4.27 -17.28
C GLU A 15 -7.13 2.89 -17.77
N LEU A 16 -6.13 2.31 -17.10
CA LEU A 16 -5.61 0.97 -17.38
C LEU A 16 -6.41 -0.16 -16.70
N ASN A 17 -7.47 0.17 -15.96
CA ASN A 17 -8.27 -0.78 -15.16
C ASN A 17 -7.42 -1.59 -14.18
N ILE A 18 -6.40 -0.97 -13.58
CA ILE A 18 -5.60 -1.60 -12.53
C ILE A 18 -6.40 -1.57 -11.21
N PRO A 19 -6.50 -2.68 -10.48
CA PRO A 19 -7.05 -2.71 -9.13
C PRO A 19 -6.41 -1.64 -8.23
N MET A 20 -7.23 -0.76 -7.64
CA MET A 20 -6.74 0.41 -6.90
C MET A 20 -6.78 0.21 -5.39
N THR A 21 -7.52 -0.80 -4.92
CA THR A 21 -7.61 -1.19 -3.52
C THR A 21 -7.27 -2.67 -3.35
N LEU A 22 -6.96 -3.08 -2.12
CA LEU A 22 -6.76 -4.49 -1.82
C LEU A 22 -8.08 -5.27 -1.81
N ARG A 23 -9.22 -4.59 -1.59
CA ARG A 23 -10.56 -5.18 -1.75
C ARG A 23 -10.84 -5.64 -3.18
N ASP A 24 -10.32 -4.91 -4.16
CA ASP A 24 -10.45 -5.27 -5.58
C ASP A 24 -9.71 -6.59 -5.92
N LEU A 25 -8.87 -7.06 -5.00
CA LEU A 25 -8.10 -8.31 -5.07
C LEU A 25 -8.54 -9.33 -4.00
N ASP A 26 -9.76 -9.19 -3.47
CA ASP A 26 -10.38 -10.08 -2.48
C ASP A 26 -9.70 -10.13 -1.10
N PHE A 27 -8.78 -9.21 -0.80
CA PHE A 27 -8.27 -9.05 0.57
C PHE A 27 -9.30 -8.38 1.48
N ASN A 28 -9.30 -8.77 2.74
CA ASN A 28 -10.19 -8.24 3.75
C ASN A 28 -9.44 -7.90 5.06
N LYS A 29 -10.16 -7.38 6.05
CA LYS A 29 -9.57 -6.90 7.31
C LYS A 29 -8.83 -7.98 8.09
N ASP A 30 -9.22 -9.23 7.93
CA ASP A 30 -8.58 -10.35 8.64
C ASP A 30 -7.20 -10.66 8.06
N ASP A 31 -6.90 -10.22 6.83
CA ASP A 31 -5.60 -10.39 6.17
C ASP A 31 -4.55 -9.33 6.57
N VAL A 32 -4.98 -8.25 7.24
CA VAL A 32 -4.11 -7.11 7.56
C VAL A 32 -2.85 -7.53 8.32
N GLU A 33 -2.98 -8.41 9.33
CA GLU A 33 -1.81 -8.85 10.09
C GLU A 33 -0.81 -9.62 9.24
N MET A 34 -1.30 -10.50 8.38
CA MET A 34 -0.46 -11.28 7.47
C MET A 34 0.29 -10.37 6.48
N LEU A 35 -0.38 -9.35 5.95
CA LEU A 35 0.23 -8.36 5.05
C LEU A 35 1.33 -7.56 5.75
N ILE A 36 1.11 -7.14 7.00
CA ILE A 36 2.12 -6.45 7.81
C ILE A 36 3.32 -7.35 8.05
N ASP A 37 3.10 -8.60 8.49
CA ASP A 37 4.16 -9.55 8.80
C ASP A 37 5.00 -9.87 7.55
N GLY A 38 4.34 -10.13 6.43
CA GLY A 38 5.01 -10.36 5.14
C GLY A 38 5.84 -9.16 4.68
N THR A 39 5.34 -7.94 4.87
CA THR A 39 6.07 -6.72 4.52
C THR A 39 7.28 -6.49 5.43
N LEU A 40 7.15 -6.73 6.75
CA LEU A 40 8.25 -6.60 7.71
C LEU A 40 9.38 -7.60 7.48
N ALA A 41 9.07 -8.77 6.90
CA ALA A 41 10.08 -9.74 6.50
C ALA A 41 10.94 -9.25 5.30
N GLN A 42 10.47 -8.27 4.52
CA GLN A 42 11.15 -7.77 3.31
C GLN A 42 12.18 -6.68 3.63
N GLN A 43 13.24 -7.03 4.37
CA GLN A 43 14.24 -6.05 4.84
C GLN A 43 14.87 -5.22 3.72
N ARG A 44 15.14 -5.81 2.56
CA ARG A 44 15.70 -5.10 1.40
C ARG A 44 14.76 -3.99 0.91
N LEU A 45 13.46 -4.27 0.80
CA LEU A 45 12.47 -3.28 0.37
C LEU A 45 12.40 -2.14 1.40
N LEU A 46 12.32 -2.48 2.68
CA LEU A 46 12.20 -1.50 3.75
C LEU A 46 13.44 -0.60 3.87
N SER A 47 14.64 -1.14 3.61
CA SER A 47 15.88 -0.34 3.62
C SER A 47 15.96 0.72 2.51
N LEU A 48 15.19 0.55 1.42
CA LEU A 48 15.14 1.49 0.31
C LEU A 48 14.10 2.60 0.53
N SER A 49 13.21 2.43 1.52
CA SER A 49 12.21 3.44 1.83
C SER A 49 12.89 4.72 2.34
N PRO A 50 12.54 5.90 1.80
CA PRO A 50 13.05 7.18 2.32
C PRO A 50 12.52 7.50 3.73
N LYS A 51 11.48 6.78 4.19
CA LYS A 51 10.93 6.88 5.53
C LYS A 51 11.23 5.60 6.31
N MET A 52 11.57 5.75 7.59
CA MET A 52 11.60 4.61 8.51
C MET A 52 10.18 4.08 8.71
N ILE A 53 9.94 2.85 8.27
CA ILE A 53 8.62 2.21 8.34
C ILE A 53 8.52 1.36 9.61
N LYS A 54 7.47 1.57 10.40
CA LYS A 54 7.12 0.76 11.57
C LYS A 54 5.85 -0.04 11.31
N ARG A 55 5.63 -1.05 12.15
CA ARG A 55 4.41 -1.89 12.14
C ARG A 55 3.11 -1.07 12.08
N ASN A 56 3.02 0.01 12.88
CA ASN A 56 1.81 0.84 12.92
C ASN A 56 1.60 1.67 11.65
N ASP A 57 2.66 2.04 10.93
CA ASP A 57 2.54 2.74 9.65
C ASP A 57 1.96 1.81 8.58
N LEU A 58 2.42 0.56 8.55
CA LEU A 58 1.88 -0.48 7.67
C LEU A 58 0.43 -0.79 8.01
N ARG A 59 0.10 -0.91 9.30
CA ARG A 59 -1.28 -1.11 9.77
C ARG A 59 -2.19 0.02 9.31
N PHE A 60 -1.74 1.27 9.48
CA PHE A 60 -2.50 2.43 9.01
C PHE A 60 -2.72 2.35 7.51
N LEU A 61 -1.66 2.10 6.72
CA LEU A 61 -1.72 2.05 5.27
C LEU A 61 -2.63 0.92 4.74
N PHE A 62 -2.46 -0.32 5.23
CA PHE A 62 -3.29 -1.44 4.79
C PHE A 62 -4.77 -1.24 5.14
N ASN A 63 -5.09 -0.62 6.28
CA ASN A 63 -6.48 -0.29 6.63
C ASN A 63 -7.10 0.82 5.76
N GLN A 64 -6.30 1.64 5.05
CA GLN A 64 -6.84 2.59 4.07
C GLN A 64 -7.16 1.94 2.73
N MET A 65 -6.57 0.77 2.46
CA MET A 65 -6.69 0.05 1.19
C MET A 65 -7.67 -1.13 1.25
N ILE A 66 -8.09 -1.51 2.47
CA ILE A 66 -9.01 -2.60 2.80
C ILE A 66 -10.34 -2.07 3.30
#